data_AF-A0A349V200-F1
#
_entry.id   AF-A0A349V200-F1
#
_cell.length_a   1.000
_cell.length_b   1.000
_cell.length_c   1.000
_cell.angle_alpha   90.00
_cell.angle_beta   90.00
_cell.angle_gamma   90.00
#
_symmetry.space_group_name_H-M   'P 1'
#
loop_
_entity.id
_entity.type
_entity.pdbx_description
1 polymer ?
#
loop_
_entity_poly.entity_id
_entity_poly.type
_entity_poly.pdbx_seq_one_letter_code
_entity_poly.pdbx_strand_id
1 'polypeptide(L)'
;FGTPEAQVIAEPEPDPLEPDADRTPEFLEQFPLDALQMLGTLQLEGDTWALVSAPDGEIHRVMVGSYLGQNNGKIIAIDSSEGVLEIEERYRGVSGRWELRPSEMRSGR
;
A
#
# COMPACT_ATOMS: atom_id res chain seq x y z
N PHE A 1 -3.79 53.59 8.48
CA PHE A 1 -2.79 52.51 8.62
C PHE A 1 -3.54 51.20 8.44
N GLY A 2 -3.46 50.63 7.23
CA GLY A 2 -4.15 49.39 6.90
C GLY A 2 -3.46 48.23 7.59
N THR A 3 -4.22 47.43 8.32
CA THR A 3 -3.80 46.11 8.76
C THR A 3 -3.62 45.25 7.50
N PRO A 4 -2.47 44.60 7.27
CA PRO A 4 -2.41 43.59 6.23
C PRO A 4 -3.28 42.41 6.67
N GLU A 5 -4.40 42.21 5.98
CA GLU A 5 -5.19 40.98 6.09
C GLU A 5 -4.29 39.83 5.66
N ALA A 6 -3.79 39.07 6.63
CA ALA A 6 -3.08 37.83 6.38
C ALA A 6 -4.04 36.93 5.60
N GLN A 7 -3.76 36.79 4.31
CA GLN A 7 -4.46 35.89 3.42
C GLN A 7 -4.24 34.49 4.00
N VAL A 8 -5.29 33.95 4.61
CA VAL A 8 -5.33 32.54 5.03
C VAL A 8 -5.21 31.73 3.75
N ILE A 9 -3.97 31.38 3.40
CA ILE A 9 -3.70 30.27 2.50
C ILE A 9 -4.37 29.08 3.19
N ALA A 10 -5.53 28.66 2.66
CA ALA A 10 -6.08 27.37 3.04
C ALA A 10 -4.95 26.38 2.78
N GLU A 11 -4.41 25.79 3.85
CA GLU A 11 -3.57 24.60 3.71
C GLU A 11 -4.35 23.66 2.80
N PRO A 12 -3.76 23.16 1.70
CA PRO A 12 -4.47 22.21 0.86
C PRO A 12 -4.99 21.13 1.79
N GLU A 13 -6.30 20.89 1.80
CA GLU A 13 -6.87 19.79 2.58
C GLU A 13 -6.01 18.56 2.28
N PRO A 14 -5.46 17.89 3.31
CA PRO A 14 -4.60 16.73 3.08
C PRO A 14 -5.37 15.80 2.17
N ASP A 15 -4.77 15.45 1.03
CA ASP A 15 -5.43 14.58 0.07
C ASP A 15 -5.73 13.29 0.85
N PRO A 16 -7.00 12.87 1.00
CA PRO A 16 -7.32 11.70 1.82
C PRO A 16 -6.67 10.41 1.29
N LEU A 17 -6.09 10.47 0.09
CA LEU A 17 -5.34 9.41 -0.56
C LEU A 17 -3.82 9.57 -0.41
N GLU A 18 -3.34 10.69 0.13
CA GLU A 18 -1.93 10.91 0.45
C GLU A 18 -1.44 9.82 1.40
N PRO A 19 -0.33 9.14 1.08
CA PRO A 19 0.30 8.23 2.02
C PRO A 19 0.71 9.00 3.27
N ASP A 20 0.31 8.48 4.43
CA ASP A 20 0.70 9.04 5.72
C ASP A 20 2.24 9.03 5.85
N ALA A 21 2.84 10.23 5.78
CA ALA A 21 4.29 10.41 5.81
C ALA A 21 4.89 10.21 7.22
N ASP A 22 4.06 10.24 8.27
CA ASP A 22 4.46 9.98 9.65
C ASP A 22 4.45 8.47 9.98
N ARG A 23 3.89 7.63 9.10
CA ARG A 23 3.90 6.17 9.25
C ARG A 23 5.30 5.61 9.00
N THR A 24 5.77 4.75 9.89
CA THR A 24 6.96 3.93 9.62
C THR A 24 6.68 2.99 8.44
N PRO A 25 7.44 3.06 7.33
CA PRO A 25 7.26 2.15 6.21
C PRO A 25 7.55 0.72 6.65
N GLU A 26 6.76 -0.22 6.14
CA GLU A 26 6.98 -1.64 6.29
C GLU A 26 8.13 -2.12 5.40
N PHE A 27 8.74 -3.25 5.76
CA PHE A 27 9.91 -3.77 5.04
C PHE A 27 9.63 -4.01 3.56
N LEU A 28 8.45 -4.51 3.21
CA LEU A 28 8.09 -4.81 1.82
C LEU A 28 7.91 -3.57 0.94
N GLU A 29 7.83 -2.37 1.53
CA GLU A 29 7.69 -1.11 0.80
C GLU A 29 9.01 -0.64 0.18
N GLN A 30 10.14 -1.22 0.58
CA GLN A 30 11.43 -0.93 -0.05
C GLN A 30 11.56 -1.56 -1.45
N PHE A 31 10.73 -2.56 -1.77
CA PHE A 31 10.76 -3.28 -3.04
C PHE A 31 9.66 -2.80 -3.99
N PRO A 32 9.88 -2.84 -5.32
CA PRO A 32 8.79 -2.62 -6.27
C PRO A 32 7.80 -3.79 -6.20
N LEU A 33 6.51 -3.49 -6.40
CA LEU A 33 5.44 -4.49 -6.29
C LEU A 33 5.67 -5.71 -7.20
N ASP A 34 6.20 -5.48 -8.41
CA ASP A 34 6.50 -6.51 -9.41
C ASP A 34 7.64 -7.47 -8.99
N ALA A 35 8.54 -7.04 -8.11
CA ALA A 35 9.61 -7.89 -7.58
C ALA A 35 9.17 -8.74 -6.38
N LEU A 36 7.99 -8.45 -5.82
CA LEU A 36 7.42 -9.22 -4.73
C LEU A 36 6.61 -10.39 -5.30
N GLN A 37 6.65 -11.53 -4.60
CA GLN A 37 5.93 -12.72 -5.04
C GLN A 37 5.06 -13.26 -3.92
N MET A 38 3.77 -13.43 -4.17
CA MET A 38 2.90 -14.17 -3.27
C MET A 38 3.23 -15.66 -3.36
N LEU A 39 3.53 -16.26 -2.21
CA LEU A 39 3.78 -17.70 -2.09
C LEU A 39 2.51 -18.47 -1.72
N GLY A 40 1.54 -17.81 -1.10
CA GLY A 40 0.27 -18.41 -0.73
C GLY A 40 -0.39 -17.68 0.44
N THR A 41 -1.35 -18.36 1.06
CA THR A 41 -2.03 -17.88 2.26
C THR A 41 -1.84 -18.85 3.42
N LEU A 42 -1.89 -18.32 4.64
CA LEU A 42 -1.78 -19.04 5.89
C LEU A 42 -2.94 -18.61 6.78
N GLN A 43 -3.81 -19.56 7.15
CA GLN A 43 -4.81 -19.34 8.19
C GLN A 43 -4.21 -19.69 9.55
N LEU A 44 -4.13 -18.73 10.46
CA LEU A 44 -3.61 -18.96 11.82
C LEU A 44 -4.52 -18.27 12.83
N GLU A 45 -4.97 -19.01 13.85
CA GLU A 45 -5.78 -18.48 14.96
C GLU A 45 -7.09 -17.77 14.56
N GLY A 46 -7.58 -18.05 13.33
CA GLY A 46 -8.77 -17.42 12.76
C GLY A 46 -8.46 -16.26 11.82
N ASP A 47 -7.22 -15.78 11.78
CA ASP A 47 -6.76 -14.73 10.89
C ASP A 47 -6.18 -15.29 9.58
N THR A 48 -6.46 -14.58 8.48
CA THR A 48 -5.90 -14.90 7.15
C THR A 48 -4.67 -14.05 6.90
N TRP A 49 -3.54 -14.73 6.72
CA TRP A 49 -2.27 -14.12 6.35
C TRP A 49 -1.93 -14.48 4.91
N ALA A 50 -1.24 -13.59 4.22
CA ALA A 50 -0.57 -13.91 2.98
C ALA A 50 0.94 -13.98 3.20
N LEU A 51 1.58 -14.90 2.48
CA LEU A 51 3.02 -15.06 2.48
C LEU A 51 3.57 -14.39 1.24
N VAL A 52 4.39 -13.36 1.42
CA VAL A 52 5.01 -12.61 0.33
C VAL A 52 6.53 -12.75 0.45
N SER A 53 7.17 -13.25 -0.61
CA SER A 53 8.62 -13.26 -0.74
C SER A 53 9.09 -11.92 -1.31
N ALA A 54 10.08 -11.35 -0.66
CA ALA A 54 10.88 -10.27 -1.21
C ALA A 54 11.99 -10.82 -2.13
N PRO A 55 12.57 -9.99 -3.02
CA PRO A 55 13.63 -10.42 -3.95
C PRO A 55 14.97 -10.73 -3.28
N ASP A 56 15.13 -10.37 -2.00
CA ASP A 56 16.23 -10.80 -1.15
C ASP A 56 16.08 -12.25 -0.63
N GLY A 57 14.92 -12.87 -0.87
CA GLY A 57 14.58 -14.21 -0.43
C GLY A 57 13.92 -14.28 0.94
N GLU A 58 13.66 -13.15 1.61
CA GLU A 58 12.95 -13.12 2.89
C GLU A 58 11.44 -13.23 2.69
N ILE A 59 10.81 -14.10 3.48
CA ILE A 59 9.37 -14.32 3.47
C ILE A 59 8.72 -13.51 4.58
N HIS A 60 7.81 -12.65 4.18
CA HIS A 60 7.04 -11.78 5.05
C HIS A 60 5.59 -12.23 5.12
N ARG A 61 5.03 -12.16 6.33
CA ARG A 61 3.61 -12.41 6.58
C ARG A 61 2.91 -11.06 6.59
N VAL A 62 1.90 -10.93 5.75
CA VAL A 62 1.09 -9.72 5.62
C VAL A 62 -0.38 -10.07 5.78
N MET A 63 -1.18 -9.09 6.21
CA MET A 63 -2.62 -9.24 6.37
C MET A 63 -3.35 -8.06 5.71
N VAL A 64 -4.68 -8.11 5.69
CA VAL A 64 -5.48 -6.96 5.21
C VAL A 64 -5.09 -5.72 6.03
N GLY A 65 -4.76 -4.64 5.33
CA GLY A 65 -4.25 -3.39 5.91
C GLY A 65 -2.73 -3.24 5.92
N SER A 66 -1.95 -4.30 5.69
CA SER A 66 -0.51 -4.22 5.51
C SER A 66 -0.15 -3.49 4.21
N TYR A 67 1.06 -2.94 4.17
CA TYR A 67 1.60 -2.22 3.03
C TYR A 67 2.79 -2.93 2.41
N LEU A 68 2.87 -2.88 1.09
CA LEU A 68 3.95 -3.44 0.31
C LEU A 68 4.10 -2.67 -1.01
N GLY A 69 5.28 -2.78 -1.61
CA GLY A 69 5.54 -2.05 -2.84
C GLY A 69 5.89 -0.57 -2.57
N GLN A 70 6.81 -0.03 -3.37
CA GLN A 70 7.24 1.38 -3.31
C GLN A 70 6.11 2.40 -3.51
N ASN A 71 4.98 1.99 -4.09
CA ASN A 71 3.83 2.86 -4.34
C ASN A 71 2.81 2.85 -3.18
N ASN A 72 3.25 2.52 -1.94
CA ASN A 72 2.37 2.43 -0.78
C ASN A 72 1.17 1.52 -1.04
N GLY A 73 1.42 0.34 -1.63
CA GLY A 73 0.41 -0.64 -1.98
C GLY A 73 -0.23 -1.23 -0.73
N LYS A 74 -1.48 -0.85 -0.45
CA LYS A 74 -2.21 -1.35 0.72
C LYS A 74 -2.99 -2.60 0.34
N ILE A 75 -2.86 -3.68 1.12
CA ILE A 75 -3.69 -4.87 0.96
C ILE A 75 -5.11 -4.54 1.42
N ILE A 76 -6.08 -4.65 0.51
CA ILE A 76 -7.50 -4.44 0.81
C ILE A 76 -8.26 -5.75 1.01
N ALA A 77 -7.81 -6.83 0.37
CA ALA A 77 -8.39 -8.15 0.53
C ALA A 77 -7.36 -9.26 0.26
N ILE A 78 -7.60 -10.42 0.86
CA ILE A 78 -6.83 -11.65 0.68
C ILE A 78 -7.81 -12.75 0.31
N ASP A 79 -7.78 -13.19 -0.95
CA ASP A 79 -8.54 -14.35 -1.41
C ASP A 79 -7.69 -15.61 -1.27
N SER A 80 -7.94 -16.36 -0.20
CA SER A 80 -7.26 -17.63 0.06
C SER A 80 -7.68 -18.77 -0.88
N SER A 81 -8.86 -18.67 -1.49
CA SER A 81 -9.40 -19.73 -2.37
C SER A 81 -8.77 -19.67 -3.75
N GLU A 82 -8.66 -18.47 -4.30
CA GLU A 82 -8.03 -18.22 -5.61
C GLU A 82 -6.52 -17.95 -5.50
N GLY A 83 -6.02 -17.69 -4.29
CA GLY A 83 -4.62 -17.34 -4.05
C GLY A 83 -4.28 -15.96 -4.63
N VAL A 84 -5.14 -14.97 -4.37
CA VAL A 84 -5.01 -13.60 -4.91
C VAL A 84 -4.98 -12.59 -3.77
N LEU A 85 -4.07 -11.61 -3.87
CA LEU A 85 -4.06 -10.40 -3.04
C LEU A 85 -4.58 -9.24 -3.86
N GLU A 86 -5.57 -8.54 -3.31
CA GLU A 86 -6.03 -7.27 -3.85
C GLU A 86 -5.30 -6.14 -3.14
N ILE A 87 -4.64 -5.30 -3.93
CA ILE A 87 -3.74 -4.26 -3.46
C ILE A 87 -4.15 -2.93 -4.10
N GLU A 88 -4.22 -1.87 -3.31
CA GLU A 88 -4.40 -0.50 -3.80
C GLU A 88 -3.09 0.26 -3.74
N GLU A 89 -2.50 0.52 -4.90
CA GLU A 89 -1.30 1.34 -5.03
C GLU A 89 -1.65 2.82 -5.18
N ARG A 90 -0.86 3.70 -4.56
CA ARG A 90 -1.01 5.16 -4.64
C ARG A 90 0.00 5.73 -5.62
N TYR A 91 -0.49 6.43 -6.63
CA TYR A 91 0.34 7.09 -7.64
C TYR A 91 0.05 8.59 -7.68
N ARG A 92 1.10 9.39 -7.94
CA ARG A 92 0.91 10.80 -8.29
C ARG A 92 0.41 10.95 -9.72
N GLY A 93 -0.80 11.46 -9.86
CA GLY A 93 -1.44 11.77 -11.12
C GLY A 93 -0.78 12.93 -11.86
N VAL A 94 -1.13 13.10 -13.14
CA VAL A 94 -0.65 14.22 -13.98
C VAL A 94 -1.12 15.59 -13.48
N SER A 95 -2.21 15.61 -12.71
CA SER A 95 -2.78 16.79 -12.06
C SER A 95 -2.09 17.15 -10.74
N GLY A 96 -1.17 16.30 -10.26
CA GLY A 96 -0.55 16.43 -8.93
C GLY A 96 -1.38 15.85 -7.78
N ARG A 97 -2.57 15.30 -8.05
CA ARG A 97 -3.39 14.60 -7.05
C ARG A 97 -3.02 13.13 -6.94
N TRP A 98 -3.25 12.53 -5.78
CA TRP A 98 -3.07 11.10 -5.57
C TRP A 98 -4.19 10.31 -6.26
N GLU A 99 -3.82 9.23 -6.92
CA GLU A 99 -4.73 8.30 -7.60
C GLU A 99 -4.50 6.89 -7.06
N LEU A 100 -5.57 6.18 -6.71
CA LEU A 100 -5.51 4.77 -6.38
C LEU A 100 -5.55 3.94 -7.65
N ARG A 101 -4.65 2.96 -7.75
CA ARG A 101 -4.66 1.95 -8.79
C ARG A 101 -4.87 0.57 -8.17
N PRO A 102 -5.93 -0.14 -8.56
CA PRO A 102 -6.10 -1.52 -8.14
C PRO A 102 -5.05 -2.37 -8.84
N SER A 103 -4.38 -3.20 -8.06
CA SER A 103 -3.38 -4.16 -8.48
C SER A 103 -3.69 -5.51 -7.82
N GLU A 104 -3.42 -6.60 -8.54
CA GLU A 104 -3.61 -7.95 -8.01
C GLU A 104 -2.25 -8.66 -8.00
N MET A 105 -1.95 -9.37 -6.91
CA MET A 105 -0.81 -10.27 -6.84
C MET A 105 -1.32 -11.70 -6.67
N ARG A 106 -1.00 -12.57 -7.63
CA ARG A 106 -1.41 -13.98 -7.60
C ARG A 106 -0.30 -14.85 -7.03
N SER A 107 -0.65 -15.88 -6.28
CA SER A 107 0.31 -16.89 -5.84
C SER A 107 0.85 -17.65 -7.04
N GLY A 108 2.18 -17.82 -7.10
CA GLY A 108 2.81 -18.66 -8.11
C GLY A 108 2.31 -20.11 -8.00
N ARG A 109 1.61 -20.59 -9.03
CA ARG A 109 1.11 -21.97 -9.11
C ARG A 109 2.22 -22.94 -9.51
#